data_AF-A0A7U4PC98-F1
#
_entry.id   AF-A0A7U4PC98-F1
#
_cell.length_a   1.000
_cell.length_b   1.000
_cell.length_c   1.000
_cell.angle_alpha   90.00
_cell.angle_beta   90.00
_cell.angle_gamma   90.00
#
_symmetry.space_group_name_H-M   'P 1'
#
loop_
_entity.id
_entity.type
_entity.pdbx_description
1 polymer ?
#
loop_
_entity_poly.entity_id
_entity_poly.type
_entity_poly.pdbx_seq_one_letter_code
_entity_poly.pdbx_strand_id
1 'polypeptide(L)'
;MSARDDILGRIRAALGNERAQRAAQFPAPAPARTAGAGASDASRASDARGALDSNAASFSASAAARDPAISPGGVDLVARFAAKAQQVSAACAHIATAADAPAAVDAYLRDAGLADAPLVVAAALDALPWRAHCALPGVDLRRDGLVSVTPSFAAIAETGSVVCLSSSATPTSLNFVAATHVVLVNRSAIVATMEDAWARVRATVATLPRAVNVITGPSRTADVEQTVQVGVHGPKRVLVLICDDA
;
A
#
# COMPACT_ATOMS: atom_id res chain seq x y z
N MET A 1 33.48 17.92 -29.76
CA MET A 1 32.83 17.47 -28.51
C MET A 1 31.47 18.14 -28.44
N SER A 2 30.37 17.38 -28.37
CA SER A 2 29.02 17.94 -28.54
C SER A 2 28.56 18.66 -27.27
N ALA A 3 27.76 19.72 -27.40
CA ALA A 3 27.15 20.44 -26.27
C ALA A 3 26.38 19.49 -25.32
N ARG A 4 25.88 18.37 -25.84
CA ARG A 4 25.26 17.30 -25.06
C ARG A 4 26.24 16.59 -24.11
N ASP A 5 27.47 16.33 -24.56
CA ASP A 5 28.47 15.60 -23.76
C ASP A 5 28.97 16.48 -22.60
N ASP A 6 29.03 17.79 -22.82
CA ASP A 6 29.45 18.77 -21.82
C ASP A 6 28.41 18.93 -20.70
N ILE A 7 27.11 18.94 -21.07
CA ILE A 7 25.99 18.95 -20.11
C ILE A 7 25.97 17.64 -19.30
N LEU A 8 26.12 16.48 -19.96
CA LEU A 8 26.13 15.19 -19.27
C LEU A 8 27.36 15.03 -18.35
N GLY A 9 28.51 15.59 -18.74
CA GLY A 9 29.71 15.67 -17.90
C GLY A 9 29.46 16.48 -16.63
N ARG A 10 28.85 17.67 -16.77
CA ARG A 10 28.50 18.54 -15.62
C ARG A 10 27.49 17.90 -14.68
N ILE A 11 26.48 17.20 -15.20
CA ILE A 11 25.48 16.49 -14.38
C ILE A 11 26.14 15.34 -13.60
N ARG A 12 27.02 14.54 -14.24
CA ARG A 12 27.74 13.46 -13.53
C ARG A 12 28.66 13.99 -12.43
N ALA A 13 29.35 15.11 -12.67
CA ALA A 13 30.19 15.75 -11.67
C ALA A 13 29.37 16.28 -10.48
N ALA A 14 28.23 16.92 -10.73
CA ALA A 14 27.33 17.41 -9.68
C ALA A 14 26.75 16.26 -8.84
N LEU A 15 26.26 15.19 -9.47
CA LEU A 15 25.71 14.03 -8.79
C LEU A 15 26.76 13.21 -8.02
N GLY A 16 28.01 13.19 -8.50
CA GLY A 16 29.13 12.59 -7.78
C GLY A 16 29.45 13.31 -6.48
N ASN A 17 29.45 14.66 -6.51
CA ASN A 17 29.70 15.49 -5.34
C ASN A 17 28.56 15.43 -4.32
N GLU A 18 27.29 15.42 -4.74
CA GLU A 18 26.15 15.27 -3.82
C GLU A 18 26.11 13.90 -3.14
N ARG A 19 26.46 12.82 -3.86
CA ARG A 19 26.55 11.48 -3.26
C ARG A 19 27.66 11.41 -2.21
N ALA A 20 28.82 12.02 -2.47
CA ALA A 20 29.92 12.08 -1.52
C ALA A 20 29.56 12.93 -0.28
N GLN A 21 28.89 14.07 -0.47
CA GLN A 21 28.43 14.93 0.61
C GLN A 21 27.35 14.26 1.47
N ARG A 22 26.37 13.57 0.87
CA ARG A 22 25.37 12.79 1.61
C ARG A 22 25.98 11.59 2.33
N ALA A 23 26.95 10.89 1.72
CA ALA A 23 27.65 9.79 2.36
C ALA A 23 28.47 10.24 3.58
N ALA A 24 29.00 11.46 3.59
CA ALA A 24 29.69 12.04 4.74
C ALA A 24 28.74 12.47 5.89
N GLN A 25 27.44 12.63 5.60
CA GLN A 25 26.43 13.05 6.58
C GLN A 25 25.88 11.88 7.41
N PHE A 26 26.09 10.63 6.95
CA PHE A 26 25.75 9.43 7.69
C PHE A 26 27.02 8.76 8.19
N PRO A 27 27.12 8.38 9.48
CA PRO A 27 28.27 7.63 9.96
C PRO A 27 28.41 6.33 9.17
N ALA A 28 29.65 6.00 8.76
CA ALA A 28 29.92 4.74 8.08
C ALA A 28 29.35 3.58 8.91
N PRO A 29 28.67 2.59 8.29
CA PRO A 29 28.19 1.43 9.02
C PRO A 29 29.37 0.79 9.75
N ALA A 30 29.19 0.53 11.05
CA ALA A 30 30.22 -0.09 11.86
C ALA A 30 30.75 -1.35 11.14
N PRO A 31 32.08 -1.58 11.11
CA PRO A 31 32.63 -2.75 10.45
C PRO A 31 31.97 -4.00 11.04
N ALA A 32 31.53 -4.91 10.17
CA ALA A 32 31.02 -6.20 10.59
C ALA A 32 32.07 -6.84 11.51
N ARG A 33 31.69 -7.12 12.77
CA ARG A 33 32.60 -7.75 13.75
C ARG A 33 33.09 -9.05 13.13
N THR A 34 34.37 -9.10 12.80
CA THR A 34 35.04 -10.34 12.44
C THR A 34 34.92 -11.29 13.63
N ALA A 35 34.46 -12.51 13.35
CA ALA A 35 34.26 -13.55 14.34
C ALA A 35 35.62 -13.95 14.95
N GLY A 36 36.00 -13.28 16.04
CA GLY A 36 37.06 -13.70 16.93
C GLY A 36 36.49 -14.66 17.96
N ALA A 37 36.97 -15.90 17.94
CA ALA A 37 36.64 -16.92 18.94
C ALA A 37 36.95 -16.41 20.36
N GLY A 38 35.93 -16.37 21.22
CA GLY A 38 36.06 -16.05 22.63
C GLY A 38 34.73 -16.26 23.33
N ALA A 39 34.71 -17.11 24.35
CA ALA A 39 33.55 -17.68 25.06
C ALA A 39 32.65 -16.67 25.83
N SER A 40 32.52 -15.43 25.37
CA SER A 40 31.72 -14.35 25.99
C SER A 40 30.55 -13.85 25.13
N ASP A 41 30.44 -14.29 23.87
CA ASP A 41 29.38 -13.85 22.94
C ASP A 41 28.11 -14.72 23.03
N ALA A 42 28.22 -15.96 23.53
CA ALA A 42 27.08 -16.85 23.71
C ALA A 42 26.14 -16.36 24.82
N SER A 43 26.67 -15.82 25.92
CA SER A 43 25.84 -15.26 27.01
C SER A 43 25.17 -13.96 26.58
N ARG A 44 25.87 -13.07 25.87
CA ARG A 44 25.27 -11.83 25.36
C ARG A 44 24.21 -12.07 24.28
N ALA A 45 24.40 -13.07 23.42
CA ALA A 45 23.39 -13.47 22.44
C ALA A 45 22.19 -14.18 23.09
N SER A 46 22.39 -14.98 24.14
CA SER A 46 21.29 -15.55 24.94
C SER A 46 20.56 -14.49 25.76
N ASP A 47 21.28 -13.50 26.30
CA ASP A 47 20.71 -12.39 27.07
C ASP A 47 19.95 -11.42 26.16
N ALA A 48 20.44 -11.14 24.95
CA ALA A 48 19.73 -10.33 23.96
C ALA A 48 18.48 -11.05 23.41
N ARG A 49 18.56 -12.37 23.15
CA ARG A 49 17.38 -13.17 22.79
C ARG A 49 16.39 -13.26 23.94
N GLY A 50 16.86 -13.53 25.15
CA GLY A 50 16.03 -13.56 26.36
C GLY A 50 15.38 -12.20 26.68
N ALA A 51 16.07 -11.09 26.44
CA ALA A 51 15.51 -9.73 26.54
C ALA A 51 14.50 -9.43 25.43
N LEU A 52 14.71 -9.91 24.21
CA LEU A 52 13.73 -9.79 23.11
C LEU A 52 12.51 -10.67 23.36
N ASP A 53 12.68 -11.88 23.88
CA ASP A 53 11.63 -12.85 24.17
C ASP A 53 10.78 -12.42 25.38
N SER A 54 11.43 -11.91 26.44
CA SER A 54 10.72 -11.34 27.61
C SER A 54 9.99 -10.03 27.28
N ASN A 55 10.55 -9.20 26.40
CA ASN A 55 9.83 -8.07 25.83
C ASN A 55 8.67 -8.54 24.94
N ALA A 56 8.86 -9.55 24.09
CA ALA A 56 7.80 -10.08 23.23
C ALA A 56 6.62 -10.63 24.04
N ALA A 57 6.88 -11.34 25.14
CA ALA A 57 5.83 -11.79 26.06
C ALA A 57 5.10 -10.61 26.73
N SER A 58 5.84 -9.59 27.17
CA SER A 58 5.28 -8.37 27.79
C SER A 58 4.47 -7.53 26.78
N PHE A 59 4.93 -7.43 25.53
CA PHE A 59 4.23 -6.77 24.43
C PHE A 59 3.02 -7.57 23.97
N SER A 60 3.09 -8.90 23.92
CA SER A 60 1.97 -9.76 23.55
C SER A 60 0.85 -9.69 24.60
N ALA A 61 1.21 -9.72 25.89
CA ALA A 61 0.26 -9.50 26.98
C ALA A 61 -0.34 -8.08 26.95
N SER A 62 0.48 -7.05 26.68
CA SER A 62 0.00 -5.66 26.57
C SER A 62 -0.89 -5.44 25.34
N ALA A 63 -0.60 -6.08 24.22
CA ALA A 63 -1.39 -5.98 22.98
C ALA A 63 -2.72 -6.74 23.09
N ALA A 64 -2.73 -7.89 23.78
CA ALA A 64 -3.97 -8.64 24.05
C ALA A 64 -4.89 -7.91 25.05
N ALA A 65 -4.33 -7.02 25.88
CA ALA A 65 -5.08 -6.25 26.88
C ALA A 65 -5.51 -4.85 26.39
N ARG A 66 -5.15 -4.44 25.17
CA ARG A 66 -5.59 -3.17 24.60
C ARG A 66 -6.85 -3.40 23.78
N ASP A 67 -7.98 -3.02 24.34
CA ASP A 67 -9.19 -2.86 23.54
C ASP A 67 -8.93 -1.87 22.40
N PRO A 68 -9.57 -2.05 21.23
CA PRO A 68 -9.50 -1.07 20.17
C PRO A 68 -9.88 0.32 20.71
N ALA A 69 -9.17 1.36 20.27
CA ALA A 69 -9.44 2.73 20.71
C ALA A 69 -10.90 3.14 20.48
N ILE A 70 -11.53 2.55 19.45
CA ILE A 70 -12.96 2.63 19.17
C ILE A 70 -13.44 1.23 18.79
N SER A 71 -14.42 0.69 19.51
CA SER A 71 -15.14 -0.52 19.10
C SER A 71 -16.45 -0.13 18.41
N PRO A 72 -16.62 -0.43 17.10
CA PRO A 72 -17.86 -0.09 16.40
C PRO A 72 -19.11 -0.77 17.02
N GLY A 73 -18.99 -1.97 17.59
CA GLY A 73 -20.13 -2.74 18.09
C GLY A 73 -20.89 -3.46 16.97
N GLY A 74 -22.16 -3.83 17.18
CA GLY A 74 -23.03 -4.54 16.22
C GLY A 74 -23.48 -3.75 14.98
N VAL A 75 -22.61 -2.88 14.46
CA VAL A 75 -22.87 -2.06 13.27
C VAL A 75 -22.70 -2.89 12.01
N ASP A 76 -23.47 -2.55 10.98
CA ASP A 76 -23.16 -3.01 9.63
C ASP A 76 -21.80 -2.44 9.19
N LEU A 77 -20.79 -3.31 9.18
CA LEU A 77 -19.41 -2.96 8.83
C LEU A 77 -19.31 -2.47 7.39
N VAL A 78 -20.14 -2.99 6.48
CA VAL A 78 -20.11 -2.58 5.06
C VAL A 78 -20.60 -1.16 4.93
N ALA A 79 -21.76 -0.86 5.52
CA ALA A 79 -22.32 0.49 5.52
C ALA A 79 -21.38 1.49 6.19
N ARG A 80 -20.77 1.08 7.32
CA ARG A 80 -19.81 1.92 8.05
C ARG A 80 -18.56 2.20 7.22
N PHE A 81 -17.98 1.16 6.61
CA PHE A 81 -16.82 1.29 5.73
C PHE A 81 -17.11 2.21 4.55
N ALA A 82 -18.22 2.00 3.83
CA ALA A 82 -18.59 2.82 2.68
C ALA A 82 -18.77 4.30 3.08
N ALA A 83 -19.46 4.57 4.19
CA ALA A 83 -19.62 5.94 4.69
C ALA A 83 -18.28 6.59 5.05
N LYS A 84 -17.35 5.84 5.66
CA LYS A 84 -16.02 6.34 6.01
C LYS A 84 -15.12 6.55 4.79
N ALA A 85 -15.14 5.63 3.84
CA ALA A 85 -14.42 5.75 2.58
C ALA A 85 -14.86 7.01 1.80
N GLN A 86 -16.17 7.28 1.76
CA GLN A 86 -16.72 8.51 1.18
C GLN A 86 -16.30 9.78 1.94
N GLN A 87 -16.24 9.74 3.27
CA GLN A 87 -15.73 10.86 4.09
C GLN A 87 -14.27 11.21 3.75
N VAL A 88 -13.46 10.22 3.36
CA VAL A 88 -12.07 10.44 2.91
C VAL A 88 -11.95 10.59 1.39
N SER A 89 -13.07 10.85 0.71
CA SER A 89 -13.17 11.15 -0.74
C SER A 89 -12.85 9.97 -1.67
N ALA A 90 -12.97 8.73 -1.19
CA ALA A 90 -13.02 7.56 -2.07
C ALA A 90 -14.45 7.37 -2.59
N ALA A 91 -14.58 7.00 -3.87
CA ALA A 91 -15.84 6.48 -4.40
C ALA A 91 -16.04 5.04 -3.93
N CYS A 92 -17.28 4.65 -3.65
CA CYS A 92 -17.63 3.27 -3.28
C CYS A 92 -18.82 2.79 -4.11
N ALA A 93 -18.74 1.56 -4.61
CA ALA A 93 -19.85 0.86 -5.23
C ALA A 93 -19.91 -0.59 -4.74
N HIS A 94 -21.12 -1.12 -4.58
CA HIS A 94 -21.35 -2.53 -4.32
C HIS A 94 -21.61 -3.25 -5.64
N ILE A 95 -21.03 -4.44 -5.80
CA ILE A 95 -21.20 -5.33 -6.95
C ILE A 95 -21.54 -6.72 -6.43
N ALA A 96 -22.29 -7.52 -7.20
CA ALA A 96 -22.70 -8.84 -6.74
C ALA A 96 -21.50 -9.79 -6.60
N THR A 97 -20.63 -9.81 -7.61
CA THR A 97 -19.46 -10.72 -7.63
C THR A 97 -18.21 -10.02 -8.14
N ALA A 98 -17.05 -10.61 -7.89
CA ALA A 98 -15.78 -10.14 -8.47
C ALA A 98 -15.80 -10.13 -10.02
N ALA A 99 -16.61 -10.99 -10.65
CA ALA A 99 -16.76 -11.03 -12.11
C ALA A 99 -17.44 -9.79 -12.69
N ASP A 100 -18.16 -9.03 -11.88
CA ASP A 100 -18.81 -7.77 -12.27
C ASP A 100 -17.85 -6.57 -12.22
N ALA A 101 -16.65 -6.74 -11.66
CA ALA A 101 -15.68 -5.66 -11.48
C ALA A 101 -15.27 -4.98 -12.80
N PRO A 102 -15.00 -5.70 -13.91
CA PRO A 102 -14.72 -5.07 -15.21
C PRO A 102 -15.82 -4.12 -15.68
N ALA A 103 -17.07 -4.56 -15.63
CA ALA A 103 -18.21 -3.75 -16.06
C ALA A 103 -18.41 -2.51 -15.18
N ALA A 104 -18.24 -2.66 -13.86
CA ALA A 104 -18.32 -1.55 -12.92
C ALA A 104 -17.20 -0.52 -13.12
N VAL A 105 -15.97 -0.97 -13.39
CA VAL A 105 -14.85 -0.09 -13.73
C VAL A 105 -15.12 0.65 -15.03
N ASP A 106 -15.60 -0.03 -16.07
CA ASP A 106 -15.93 0.59 -17.36
C ASP A 106 -17.00 1.68 -17.22
N ALA A 107 -18.04 1.42 -16.42
CA ALA A 107 -19.10 2.39 -16.15
C ALA A 107 -18.53 3.63 -15.44
N TYR A 108 -17.77 3.42 -14.36
CA TYR A 108 -17.14 4.50 -13.61
C TYR A 108 -16.20 5.35 -14.47
N LEU A 109 -15.38 4.71 -15.32
CA LEU A 109 -14.45 5.43 -16.19
C LEU A 109 -15.18 6.25 -17.26
N ARG A 110 -16.30 5.75 -17.81
CA ARG A 110 -17.13 6.53 -18.74
C ARG A 110 -17.71 7.77 -18.06
N ASP A 111 -18.30 7.61 -16.88
CA ASP A 111 -18.90 8.71 -16.12
C ASP A 111 -17.85 9.75 -15.70
N ALA A 112 -16.61 9.31 -15.43
CA ALA A 112 -15.50 10.19 -15.09
C ALA A 112 -14.81 10.85 -16.31
N GLY A 113 -15.25 10.57 -17.55
CA GLY A 113 -14.60 11.06 -18.77
C GLY A 113 -13.22 10.44 -19.04
N LEU A 114 -13.01 9.20 -18.60
CA LEU A 114 -11.75 8.44 -18.64
C LEU A 114 -11.89 7.11 -19.41
N ALA A 115 -12.83 7.01 -20.35
CA ALA A 115 -13.12 5.76 -21.08
C ALA A 115 -11.89 5.19 -21.81
N ASP A 116 -11.04 6.05 -22.36
CA ASP A 116 -9.82 5.68 -23.09
C ASP A 116 -8.58 5.55 -22.20
N ALA A 117 -8.74 5.67 -20.88
CA ALA A 117 -7.64 5.57 -19.95
C ALA A 117 -6.99 4.17 -20.00
N PRO A 118 -5.65 4.11 -20.05
CA PRO A 118 -4.94 2.84 -20.03
C PRO A 118 -5.19 2.14 -18.69
N LEU A 119 -5.47 0.84 -18.78
CA LEU A 119 -5.78 -0.01 -17.63
C LEU A 119 -4.61 -0.97 -17.35
N VAL A 120 -4.18 -1.02 -16.10
CA VAL A 120 -3.23 -2.02 -15.60
C VAL A 120 -3.88 -2.78 -14.46
N VAL A 121 -3.93 -4.09 -14.60
CA VAL A 121 -4.56 -4.98 -13.64
C VAL A 121 -3.47 -5.77 -12.91
N ALA A 122 -3.59 -5.89 -11.60
CA ALA A 122 -2.74 -6.77 -10.81
C ALA A 122 -2.91 -8.23 -11.28
N ALA A 123 -1.83 -9.00 -11.37
CA ALA A 123 -1.90 -10.38 -11.85
C ALA A 123 -2.83 -11.28 -10.99
N ALA A 124 -3.06 -10.90 -9.73
CA ALA A 124 -4.03 -11.56 -8.86
C ALA A 124 -5.50 -11.46 -9.35
N LEU A 125 -5.81 -10.55 -10.27
CA LEU A 125 -7.14 -10.31 -10.85
C LEU A 125 -7.20 -10.60 -12.35
N ASP A 126 -6.14 -11.18 -12.92
CA ASP A 126 -5.98 -11.38 -14.38
C ASP A 126 -7.00 -12.37 -14.96
N ALA A 127 -7.53 -13.27 -14.12
CA ALA A 127 -8.55 -14.24 -14.52
C ALA A 127 -9.94 -13.62 -14.75
N LEU A 128 -10.16 -12.37 -14.34
CA LEU A 128 -11.44 -11.69 -14.55
C LEU A 128 -11.53 -11.14 -15.99
N PRO A 129 -12.74 -11.00 -16.56
CA PRO A 129 -12.93 -10.65 -17.97
C PRO A 129 -12.72 -9.15 -18.23
N TRP A 130 -11.52 -8.64 -17.96
CA TRP A 130 -11.16 -7.26 -18.26
C TRP A 130 -11.15 -7.01 -19.77
N ARG A 131 -11.50 -5.78 -20.17
CA ARG A 131 -11.14 -5.26 -21.49
C ARG A 131 -9.62 -5.34 -21.71
N ALA A 132 -9.16 -5.01 -22.92
CA ALA A 132 -7.74 -4.92 -23.21
C ALA A 132 -7.00 -4.12 -22.11
N HIS A 133 -6.11 -4.80 -21.40
CA HIS A 133 -5.35 -4.25 -20.29
C HIS A 133 -3.87 -4.64 -20.47
N CYS A 134 -2.98 -3.89 -19.85
CA CYS A 134 -1.57 -4.23 -19.83
C CYS A 134 -1.25 -5.02 -18.55
N ALA A 135 -0.67 -6.21 -18.71
CA ALA A 135 -0.11 -6.97 -17.60
C ALA A 135 1.31 -6.48 -17.29
N LEU A 136 1.71 -6.57 -16.01
CA LEU A 136 3.10 -6.34 -15.59
C LEU A 136 3.98 -7.58 -15.92
N PRO A 137 5.31 -7.43 -16.11
CA PRO A 137 6.14 -6.23 -16.02
C PRO A 137 6.34 -5.49 -17.36
N GLY A 138 6.72 -4.20 -17.30
CA GLY A 138 7.12 -3.40 -18.48
C GLY A 138 6.21 -2.20 -18.81
N VAL A 139 5.14 -2.01 -18.03
CA VAL A 139 4.25 -0.85 -18.18
C VAL A 139 4.84 0.37 -17.50
N ASP A 140 4.91 1.50 -18.21
CA ASP A 140 5.19 2.79 -17.58
C ASP A 140 3.97 3.21 -16.75
N LEU A 141 4.07 2.97 -15.44
CA LEU A 141 3.00 3.29 -14.51
C LEU A 141 2.80 4.82 -14.33
N ARG A 142 3.73 5.65 -14.81
CA ARG A 142 3.63 7.12 -14.75
C ARG A 142 2.84 7.71 -15.92
N ARG A 143 2.31 6.88 -16.81
CA ARG A 143 1.51 7.33 -17.94
C ARG A 143 0.31 8.15 -17.45
N ASP A 144 0.08 9.28 -18.11
CA ASP A 144 -1.04 10.16 -17.77
C ASP A 144 -2.38 9.42 -17.86
N GLY A 145 -3.23 9.67 -16.86
CA GLY A 145 -4.57 9.09 -16.80
C GLY A 145 -4.61 7.59 -16.48
N LEU A 146 -3.48 6.94 -16.19
CA LEU A 146 -3.45 5.51 -15.89
C LEU A 146 -4.42 5.12 -14.76
N VAL A 147 -5.10 4.00 -14.98
CA VAL A 147 -5.95 3.33 -14.01
C VAL A 147 -5.28 2.04 -13.58
N SER A 148 -5.08 1.85 -12.29
CA SER A 148 -4.65 0.57 -11.72
C SER A 148 -5.81 -0.15 -11.04
N VAL A 149 -5.84 -1.48 -11.12
CA VAL A 149 -6.80 -2.31 -10.39
C VAL A 149 -6.06 -3.32 -9.53
N THR A 150 -6.38 -3.34 -8.24
CA THR A 150 -5.74 -4.25 -7.27
C THR A 150 -6.77 -4.89 -6.35
N PRO A 151 -6.55 -6.13 -5.87
CA PRO A 151 -7.32 -6.64 -4.75
C PRO A 151 -6.86 -5.95 -3.45
N SER A 152 -7.72 -6.00 -2.43
CA SER A 152 -7.36 -5.72 -1.04
C SER A 152 -7.26 -7.02 -0.25
N PHE A 153 -6.42 -7.01 0.78
CA PHE A 153 -6.35 -8.08 1.77
C PHE A 153 -7.44 -7.94 2.84
N ALA A 154 -7.69 -6.70 3.26
CA ALA A 154 -8.75 -6.33 4.20
C ALA A 154 -9.19 -4.89 3.95
N ALA A 155 -10.31 -4.49 4.54
CA ALA A 155 -10.78 -3.12 4.60
C ALA A 155 -11.22 -2.78 6.02
N ILE A 156 -10.95 -1.57 6.49
CA ILE A 156 -11.14 -1.16 7.88
C ILE A 156 -12.32 -0.21 7.95
N ALA A 157 -13.41 -0.66 8.56
CA ALA A 157 -14.66 0.09 8.63
C ALA A 157 -14.53 1.37 9.47
N GLU A 158 -13.73 1.36 10.54
CA GLU A 158 -13.51 2.52 11.41
C GLU A 158 -13.00 3.75 10.65
N THR A 159 -12.06 3.55 9.73
CA THR A 159 -11.30 4.61 9.06
C THR A 159 -11.62 4.76 7.58
N GLY A 160 -12.36 3.81 6.98
CA GLY A 160 -12.60 3.79 5.54
C GLY A 160 -11.36 3.47 4.73
N SER A 161 -10.44 2.70 5.31
CA SER A 161 -9.14 2.37 4.72
C SER A 161 -9.14 0.99 4.10
N VAL A 162 -8.32 0.77 3.08
CA VAL A 162 -8.03 -0.57 2.54
C VAL A 162 -6.62 -0.99 2.92
N VAL A 163 -6.43 -2.29 3.12
CA VAL A 163 -5.14 -2.90 3.46
C VAL A 163 -4.66 -3.72 2.27
N CYS A 164 -3.49 -3.37 1.73
CA CYS A 164 -2.91 -4.04 0.58
C CYS A 164 -1.55 -4.65 0.94
N LEU A 165 -1.44 -5.97 0.77
CA LEU A 165 -0.18 -6.70 0.92
C LEU A 165 0.58 -6.72 -0.40
N SER A 166 1.86 -6.36 -0.33
CA SER A 166 2.73 -6.42 -1.51
C SER A 166 3.09 -7.86 -1.87
N SER A 167 3.02 -8.18 -3.15
CA SER A 167 3.49 -9.47 -3.68
C SER A 167 3.99 -9.29 -5.12
N SER A 168 4.48 -10.36 -5.73
CA SER A 168 4.75 -10.38 -7.18
C SER A 168 3.47 -10.19 -8.00
N ALA A 169 2.34 -10.71 -7.52
CA ALA A 169 1.04 -10.56 -8.18
C ALA A 169 0.37 -9.20 -7.91
N THR A 170 0.73 -8.53 -6.81
CA THR A 170 0.18 -7.25 -6.34
C THR A 170 1.29 -6.29 -5.92
N PRO A 171 2.11 -5.79 -6.88
CA PRO A 171 3.22 -4.90 -6.54
C PRO A 171 2.73 -3.55 -6.03
N THR A 172 3.38 -3.02 -4.98
CA THR A 172 3.00 -1.77 -4.29
C THR A 172 2.89 -0.55 -5.23
N SER A 173 3.62 -0.53 -6.34
CA SER A 173 3.56 0.58 -7.29
C SER A 173 2.16 0.78 -7.88
N LEU A 174 1.35 -0.27 -8.00
CA LEU A 174 -0.03 -0.16 -8.47
C LEU A 174 -0.92 0.65 -7.53
N ASN A 175 -0.58 0.72 -6.24
CA ASN A 175 -1.36 1.43 -5.24
C ASN A 175 -1.18 2.95 -5.30
N PHE A 176 -0.06 3.41 -5.88
CA PHE A 176 0.39 4.80 -5.70
C PHE A 176 0.67 5.55 -6.99
N VAL A 177 1.07 4.86 -8.07
CA VAL A 177 1.57 5.57 -9.26
C VAL A 177 0.44 5.96 -10.21
N ALA A 178 -0.61 5.16 -10.32
CA ALA A 178 -1.73 5.42 -11.21
C ALA A 178 -2.57 6.62 -10.74
N ALA A 179 -3.07 7.42 -11.68
CA ALA A 179 -3.92 8.57 -11.39
C ALA A 179 -5.27 8.16 -10.77
N THR A 180 -5.76 6.98 -11.14
CA THR A 180 -6.94 6.35 -10.54
C THR A 180 -6.55 4.98 -10.01
N HIS A 181 -6.82 4.72 -8.73
CA HIS A 181 -6.62 3.42 -8.11
C HIS A 181 -7.98 2.77 -7.81
N VAL A 182 -8.24 1.64 -8.45
CA VAL A 182 -9.41 0.82 -8.20
C VAL A 182 -9.02 -0.33 -7.27
N VAL A 183 -9.80 -0.53 -6.22
CA VAL A 183 -9.57 -1.57 -5.22
C VAL A 183 -10.79 -2.48 -5.12
N LEU A 184 -10.57 -3.77 -5.33
CA LEU A 184 -11.59 -4.80 -5.11
C LEU A 184 -11.54 -5.30 -3.67
N VAL A 185 -12.66 -5.27 -2.97
CA VAL A 185 -12.81 -5.63 -1.57
C VAL A 185 -13.88 -6.71 -1.45
N ASN A 186 -13.50 -7.89 -0.95
CA ASN A 186 -14.49 -8.89 -0.54
C ASN A 186 -15.22 -8.43 0.72
N ARG A 187 -16.53 -8.63 0.77
CA ARG A 187 -17.36 -8.27 1.92
C ARG A 187 -16.87 -8.90 3.22
N SER A 188 -16.50 -10.18 3.21
CA SER A 188 -15.90 -10.88 4.37
C SER A 188 -14.52 -10.37 4.79
N ALA A 189 -13.87 -9.53 3.97
CA ALA A 189 -12.59 -8.92 4.27
C ALA A 189 -12.71 -7.56 4.98
N ILE A 190 -13.93 -7.05 5.16
CA ILE A 190 -14.18 -5.83 5.90
C ILE A 190 -14.16 -6.15 7.41
N VAL A 191 -13.21 -5.55 8.11
CA VAL A 191 -13.02 -5.67 9.56
C VAL A 191 -13.42 -4.39 10.27
N ALA A 192 -13.67 -4.48 11.58
CA ALA A 192 -14.16 -3.33 12.33
C ALA A 192 -13.05 -2.31 12.53
N THR A 193 -11.87 -2.73 13.00
CA THR A 193 -10.78 -1.82 13.39
C THR A 193 -9.43 -2.16 12.74
N MET A 194 -8.44 -1.29 12.95
CA MET A 194 -7.06 -1.51 12.49
C MET A 194 -6.43 -2.73 13.17
N GLU A 195 -6.70 -2.95 14.46
CA GLU A 195 -6.21 -4.07 15.24
C GLU A 195 -6.72 -5.39 14.67
N ASP A 196 -7.99 -5.45 14.24
CA ASP A 196 -8.58 -6.61 13.57
C ASP A 196 -7.87 -6.92 12.25
N ALA A 197 -7.50 -5.89 11.48
CA ALA A 197 -6.76 -6.06 10.25
C ALA A 197 -5.39 -6.70 10.52
N TRP A 198 -4.68 -6.24 11.55
CA TRP A 198 -3.41 -6.84 11.96
C TRP A 198 -3.56 -8.24 12.56
N ALA A 199 -4.64 -8.49 13.30
CA ALA A 199 -4.98 -9.82 13.79
C ALA A 199 -5.19 -10.79 12.61
N ARG A 200 -5.93 -10.36 11.58
CA ARG A 200 -6.10 -11.12 10.33
C ARG A 200 -4.76 -11.38 9.65
N VAL A 201 -3.89 -10.36 9.52
CA VAL A 201 -2.53 -10.55 8.97
C VAL A 201 -1.77 -11.64 9.73
N ARG A 202 -1.73 -11.57 11.07
CA ARG A 202 -1.05 -12.59 11.89
C ARG A 202 -1.64 -13.99 11.74
N ALA A 203 -2.96 -14.09 11.55
CA ALA A 203 -3.65 -15.37 11.41
C ALA A 203 -3.46 -16.02 10.03
N THR A 204 -3.36 -15.23 8.95
CA THR A 204 -3.39 -15.76 7.58
C THR A 204 -2.06 -15.66 6.83
N VAL A 205 -1.15 -14.79 7.27
CA VAL A 205 0.11 -14.53 6.55
C VAL A 205 1.27 -15.19 7.30
N ALA A 206 1.81 -16.27 6.72
CA ALA A 206 2.91 -17.02 7.32
C ALA A 206 4.21 -16.18 7.44
N THR A 207 4.52 -15.40 6.40
CA THR A 207 5.70 -14.51 6.37
C THR A 207 5.24 -13.14 5.90
N LEU A 208 5.53 -12.10 6.69
CA LEU A 208 5.17 -10.73 6.34
C LEU A 208 5.76 -10.35 4.97
N PRO A 209 4.96 -9.73 4.09
CA PRO A 209 5.46 -9.25 2.80
C PRO A 209 6.42 -8.08 3.00
N ARG A 210 7.13 -7.67 1.94
CA ARG A 210 8.05 -6.53 2.01
C ARG A 210 7.39 -5.20 2.40
N ALA A 211 6.08 -5.09 2.22
CA ALA A 211 5.28 -3.93 2.54
C ALA A 211 3.82 -4.33 2.79
N VAL A 212 3.24 -3.72 3.82
CA VAL A 212 1.81 -3.69 4.13
C VAL A 212 1.39 -2.23 4.03
N ASN A 213 0.50 -1.91 3.09
CA ASN A 213 0.05 -0.54 2.88
C ASN A 213 -1.37 -0.41 3.43
N VAL A 214 -1.60 0.58 4.29
CA VAL A 214 -2.95 1.00 4.68
C VAL A 214 -3.25 2.31 3.96
N ILE A 215 -4.26 2.30 3.11
CA ILE A 215 -4.56 3.39 2.17
C ILE A 215 -5.93 3.97 2.53
N THR A 216 -5.97 5.29 2.78
CA THR A 216 -7.17 6.00 3.23
C THR A 216 -7.51 7.11 2.23
N GLY A 217 -8.33 6.75 1.24
CA GLY A 217 -8.76 7.68 0.19
C GLY A 217 -7.64 8.14 -0.77
N PRO A 218 -7.95 9.09 -1.67
CA PRO A 218 -6.98 9.66 -2.60
C PRO A 218 -5.87 10.43 -1.89
N SER A 219 -4.71 10.53 -2.55
CA SER A 219 -3.58 11.31 -2.03
C SER A 219 -3.90 12.81 -2.07
N ARG A 220 -3.88 13.45 -0.91
CA ARG A 220 -4.07 14.90 -0.74
C ARG A 220 -2.91 15.47 0.06
N THR A 221 -2.18 16.41 -0.51
CA THR A 221 -1.21 17.22 0.23
C THR A 221 -1.90 18.54 0.54
N ALA A 222 -2.24 18.77 1.81
CA ALA A 222 -2.98 19.96 2.26
C ALA A 222 -2.08 21.14 2.67
N ASP A 223 -0.78 21.08 2.41
CA ASP A 223 0.20 22.06 2.90
C ASP A 223 1.27 22.40 1.86
N VAL A 224 0.83 22.78 0.66
CA VAL A 224 1.65 23.58 -0.25
C VAL A 224 0.91 24.89 -0.44
N GLU A 225 1.41 25.95 0.19
CA GLU A 225 0.91 27.33 0.03
C GLU A 225 -0.57 27.51 0.42
N GLN A 226 -1.06 26.77 1.43
CA GLN A 226 -2.46 26.78 1.88
C GLN A 226 -3.49 26.32 0.83
N THR A 227 -3.04 25.67 -0.23
CA THR A 227 -3.92 25.06 -1.24
C THR A 227 -3.85 23.53 -1.13
N VAL A 228 -5.01 22.88 -1.14
CA VAL A 228 -5.08 21.42 -1.17
C VAL A 228 -4.73 20.97 -2.58
N GLN A 229 -3.55 20.37 -2.76
CA GLN A 229 -3.17 19.73 -4.01
C GLN A 229 -3.47 18.23 -3.94
N VAL A 230 -4.25 17.75 -4.90
CA VAL A 230 -4.66 16.34 -4.98
C VAL A 230 -3.77 15.60 -5.99
N GLY A 231 -3.13 14.51 -5.53
CA GLY A 231 -2.39 13.57 -6.38
C GLY A 231 -1.03 14.03 -6.90
N VAL A 232 -0.26 14.77 -6.09
CA VAL A 232 1.15 15.10 -6.38
C VAL A 232 2.06 13.88 -6.18
N HIS A 233 1.73 12.99 -5.24
CA HIS A 233 2.53 11.82 -4.86
C HIS A 233 1.75 10.50 -4.83
N GLY A 234 0.50 10.50 -5.29
CA GLY A 234 -0.39 9.34 -5.23
C GLY A 234 -1.63 9.49 -6.12
N PRO A 235 -2.58 8.55 -6.05
CA PRO A 235 -3.77 8.57 -6.90
C PRO A 235 -4.63 9.80 -6.62
N LYS A 236 -5.13 10.42 -7.69
CA LYS A 236 -6.11 11.53 -7.63
C LYS A 236 -7.51 11.03 -7.32
N ARG A 237 -7.79 9.77 -7.69
CA ARG A 237 -9.08 9.10 -7.49
C ARG A 237 -8.85 7.72 -6.91
N VAL A 238 -9.71 7.34 -5.97
CA VAL A 238 -9.79 5.99 -5.43
C VAL A 238 -11.22 5.52 -5.60
N LEU A 239 -11.40 4.38 -6.26
CA LEU A 239 -12.68 3.67 -6.37
C LEU A 239 -12.55 2.36 -5.60
N VAL A 240 -13.46 2.14 -4.65
CA VAL A 240 -13.59 0.87 -3.95
C VAL A 240 -14.81 0.13 -4.46
N LEU A 241 -14.58 -1.07 -5.00
CA LEU A 241 -15.63 -2.01 -5.38
C LEU A 241 -15.75 -3.05 -4.28
N ILE A 242 -16.90 -3.08 -3.60
CA ILE A 242 -17.22 -4.08 -2.58
C ILE A 242 -17.99 -5.19 -3.29
N CYS A 243 -17.45 -6.41 -3.31
CA CYS A 243 -18.15 -7.56 -3.86
C CYS A 243 -18.65 -8.49 -2.74
N ASP A 244 -19.80 -9.12 -2.93
CA ASP A 244 -20.20 -10.22 -2.08
C ASP A 244 -19.24 -11.41 -2.27
N ASP A 245 -19.09 -12.20 -1.22
CA ASP A 245 -18.28 -13.41 -1.27
C ASP A 245 -18.95 -14.46 -2.16
N ALA A 246 -18.13 -15.20 -2.93
CA ALA A 246 -18.60 -16.26 -3.83
C ALA A 246 -18.99 -17.54 -3.09
#